data_AF-A0A1H9GZG8-F1
#
_entry.id   AF-A0A1H9GZG8-F1
#
_cell.length_a   1.000
_cell.length_b   1.000
_cell.length_c   1.000
_cell.angle_alpha   90.00
_cell.angle_beta   90.00
_cell.angle_gamma   90.00
#
_symmetry.space_group_name_H-M   'P 1'
#
loop_
_entity.id
_entity.type
_entity.pdbx_description
1 polymer ?
#
loop_
_entity_poly.entity_id
_entity_poly.type
_entity_poly.pdbx_seq_one_letter_code
_entity_poly.pdbx_strand_id
1 'polypeptide(L)'
;MKANDIIRMAHDIIDSCAIENDYIEYKKSADIKDGILKTACAFSNNYMNREIGLIFVGIEEVDDKETGEKAVPVRPISGIKESLIESTENTIKALLANIHPRI
;
A
#
# COMPACT_ATOMS: atom_id res chain seq x y z
N MET A 1 5.59 -17.81 1.47
CA MET A 1 5.29 -17.06 2.72
C MET A 1 3.91 -17.44 3.28
N LYS A 2 3.66 -17.49 4.60
CA LYS A 2 2.30 -17.67 5.15
C LYS A 2 1.62 -16.31 5.40
N ALA A 3 0.29 -16.28 5.42
CA ALA A 3 -0.47 -15.04 5.64
C ALA A 3 -0.07 -14.30 6.93
N ASN A 4 0.16 -15.02 8.03
CA ASN A 4 0.60 -14.42 9.30
C ASN A 4 1.98 -13.77 9.20
N ASP A 5 2.88 -14.30 8.37
CA ASP A 5 4.21 -13.71 8.17
C ASP A 5 4.08 -12.35 7.46
N ILE A 6 3.15 -12.27 6.50
CA ILE A 6 2.84 -11.04 5.75
C ILE A 6 2.23 -9.98 6.68
N ILE A 7 1.28 -10.38 7.55
CA ILE A 7 0.67 -9.46 8.52
C ILE A 7 1.72 -8.91 9.49
N ARG A 8 2.62 -9.77 10.00
CA ARG A 8 3.71 -9.33 10.87
C ARG A 8 4.63 -8.34 10.15
N MET A 9 5.04 -8.66 8.92
CA MET A 9 5.85 -7.77 8.10
C MET A 9 5.17 -6.41 7.88
N ALA A 10 3.86 -6.41 7.60
CA ALA A 10 3.09 -5.20 7.41
C ALA A 10 3.05 -4.33 8.69
N HIS A 11 2.89 -4.95 9.86
CA HIS A 11 2.98 -4.24 11.14
C HIS A 11 4.37 -3.68 11.38
N ASP A 12 5.43 -4.47 11.18
CA ASP A 12 6.82 -4.03 11.36
C ASP A 12 7.14 -2.80 10.50
N ILE A 13 6.70 -2.80 9.23
CA ILE A 13 6.84 -1.69 8.28
C ILE A 13 6.15 -0.43 8.78
N ILE A 14 4.90 -0.57 9.25
CA ILE A 14 4.14 0.56 9.79
C ILE A 14 4.88 1.08 11.02
N ASP A 15 5.18 0.22 11.99
CA ASP A 15 5.80 0.56 13.27
C ASP A 15 7.17 1.21 13.14
N SER A 16 7.98 0.77 12.18
CA SER A 16 9.28 1.37 11.88
C SER A 16 9.20 2.69 11.10
N CYS A 17 8.00 3.14 10.70
CA CYS A 17 7.79 4.26 9.79
C CYS A 17 8.64 4.12 8.52
N ALA A 18 8.64 2.93 7.92
CA ALA A 18 9.43 2.70 6.71
C ALA A 18 9.05 3.70 5.62
N ILE A 19 10.05 4.12 4.84
CA ILE A 19 9.86 5.02 3.71
C ILE A 19 9.33 4.21 2.53
N GLU A 20 8.46 4.82 1.73
CA GLU A 20 7.99 4.25 0.47
C GLU A 20 9.17 3.80 -0.41
N ASN A 21 9.02 2.64 -1.07
CA ASN A 21 10.08 2.05 -1.89
C ASN A 21 9.51 1.12 -2.97
N ASP A 22 10.37 0.29 -3.57
CA ASP A 22 10.02 -0.56 -4.70
C ASP A 22 9.03 -1.70 -4.38
N TYR A 23 8.69 -1.92 -3.11
CA TYR A 23 7.71 -2.92 -2.68
C TYR A 23 6.75 -2.44 -1.56
N ILE A 24 6.84 -1.17 -1.16
CA ILE A 24 5.98 -0.55 -0.14
C ILE A 24 5.38 0.69 -0.78
N GLU A 25 4.07 0.85 -0.68
CA GLU A 25 3.35 2.04 -1.13
C GLU A 25 2.30 2.49 -0.10
N TYR A 26 2.18 3.79 0.14
CA TYR A 26 1.14 4.37 1.00
C TYR A 26 0.04 5.06 0.18
N LYS A 27 -1.22 4.89 0.59
CA LYS A 27 -2.37 5.56 -0.01
C LYS A 27 -3.32 6.04 1.07
N LYS A 28 -3.61 7.34 1.07
CA LYS A 28 -4.52 7.99 2.03
C LYS A 28 -5.92 7.36 2.07
N SER A 29 -6.47 6.96 0.93
CA SER A 29 -7.79 6.32 0.86
C SER A 29 -7.93 5.40 -0.35
N ALA A 30 -8.96 4.55 -0.31
CA ALA A 30 -9.34 3.69 -1.43
C ALA A 30 -10.00 4.45 -2.60
N ASP A 31 -10.29 5.74 -2.43
CA ASP A 31 -10.88 6.57 -3.48
C ASP A 31 -9.86 6.93 -4.58
N ILE A 32 -8.55 6.82 -4.26
CA ILE A 32 -7.44 7.02 -5.19
C ILE A 32 -7.27 5.76 -6.07
N LYS A 33 -8.33 5.42 -6.80
CA LYS A 33 -8.45 4.18 -7.57
C LYS A 33 -7.39 4.05 -8.67
N ASP A 34 -7.09 5.14 -9.36
CA ASP A 34 -6.09 5.12 -10.42
C ASP A 34 -4.68 4.91 -9.84
N GLY A 35 -4.38 5.50 -8.69
CA GLY A 35 -3.14 5.29 -7.95
C GLY A 35 -2.96 3.84 -7.52
N ILE A 36 -3.98 3.25 -6.87
CA ILE A 36 -3.95 1.86 -6.44
C ILE A 36 -3.75 0.90 -7.62
N LEU A 37 -4.45 1.12 -8.75
CA LEU A 37 -4.25 0.31 -9.95
C LEU A 37 -2.85 0.41 -10.52
N LYS A 38 -2.30 1.63 -10.62
CA LYS A 38 -0.94 1.85 -11.14
C LYS A 38 0.09 1.12 -10.29
N THR A 39 0.03 1.26 -8.97
CA THR A 39 0.93 0.58 -8.05
C THR A 39 0.77 -0.94 -8.12
N ALA A 40 -0.47 -1.44 -8.12
CA ALA A 40 -0.73 -2.88 -8.22
C ALA A 40 -0.17 -3.48 -9.52
N CYS A 41 -0.37 -2.80 -10.66
CA CYS A 41 0.24 -3.20 -11.93
C CYS A 41 1.77 -3.14 -11.89
N ALA A 42 2.36 -2.10 -11.30
CA ALA A 42 3.81 -1.95 -11.19
C ALA A 42 4.43 -3.09 -10.36
N PHE A 43 3.86 -3.39 -9.19
CA PHE A 43 4.29 -4.50 -8.34
C PHE A 43 4.09 -5.86 -9.03
N SER A 44 2.98 -6.04 -9.75
CA SER A 44 2.68 -7.29 -10.46
C SER A 44 3.60 -7.54 -11.65
N ASN A 45 4.09 -6.50 -12.32
CA ASN A 45 5.13 -6.61 -13.36
C ASN A 45 6.47 -7.07 -12.78
N ASN A 46 6.65 -6.92 -11.47
CA ASN A 46 7.76 -7.46 -10.68
C ASN A 46 9.16 -7.25 -11.28
N TYR A 47 9.43 -6.06 -11.82
CA TYR A 47 10.71 -5.75 -12.46
C TYR A 47 11.92 -5.95 -11.53
N MET A 48 11.72 -5.73 -10.22
CA MET A 48 12.75 -5.84 -9.19
C MET A 48 12.84 -7.25 -8.56
N ASN A 49 12.11 -8.25 -9.09
CA ASN A 49 12.09 -9.63 -8.59
C ASN A 49 11.80 -9.76 -7.09
N ARG A 50 10.83 -8.98 -6.59
CA ARG A 50 10.31 -9.06 -5.22
C ARG A 50 9.30 -10.20 -5.09
N GLU A 51 9.31 -10.90 -3.96
CA GLU A 51 8.31 -11.94 -3.68
C GLU A 51 6.94 -11.33 -3.34
N ILE A 52 6.93 -10.12 -2.75
CA ILE A 52 5.72 -9.45 -2.29
C ILE A 52 5.85 -7.93 -2.49
N GLY A 53 4.72 -7.29 -2.82
CA GLY A 53 4.53 -5.85 -2.73
C GLY A 53 3.34 -5.54 -1.82
N LEU A 54 3.45 -4.49 -1.02
CA LEU A 54 2.48 -4.08 -0.01
C LEU A 54 1.96 -2.67 -0.33
N ILE A 55 0.63 -2.56 -0.44
CA ILE A 55 -0.05 -1.26 -0.57
C ILE A 55 -0.85 -1.03 0.71
N PHE A 56 -0.50 0.01 1.45
CA PHE A 56 -1.15 0.38 2.70
C PHE A 56 -2.21 1.46 2.45
N VAL A 57 -3.48 1.12 2.66
CA VAL A 57 -4.60 2.02 2.43
C VAL A 57 -5.10 2.60 3.76
N GLY A 58 -5.36 3.91 3.79
CA GLY A 58 -5.67 4.64 5.02
C GLY A 58 -4.44 5.26 5.70
N ILE A 59 -3.29 5.27 5.02
CA ILE A 59 -2.05 5.87 5.51
C ILE A 59 -1.70 7.06 4.62
N GLU A 60 -1.60 8.23 5.23
CA GLU A 60 -1.14 9.44 4.55
C GLU A 60 0.38 9.47 4.50
N GLU A 61 0.94 10.08 3.46
CA GLU A 61 2.38 10.25 3.28
C GLU A 61 2.72 11.72 3.08
N VAL A 62 3.92 12.12 3.50
CA VAL A 62 4.46 13.47 3.31
C VAL A 62 5.92 13.42 2.91
N ASP A 63 6.36 14.45 2.19
CA ASP A 63 7.77 14.68 1.94
C ASP A 63 8.39 15.44 3.12
N ASP A 64 9.41 14.85 3.73
CA ASP A 64 10.21 15.49 4.76
C ASP A 64 11.22 16.45 4.11
N LYS A 65 10.99 17.75 4.32
CA LYS A 65 11.83 18.82 3.75
C LYS A 65 13.15 19.01 4.51
N GLU A 66 13.25 18.53 5.74
CA GLU A 66 14.45 18.66 6.57
C GLU A 66 15.43 17.54 6.29
N THR A 67 14.96 16.30 6.19
CA THR A 67 15.81 15.13 5.86
C THR A 67 15.97 14.93 4.35
N GLY A 68 15.04 15.45 3.55
CA GLY A 68 14.97 15.23 2.11
C GLY A 68 14.32 13.90 1.72
N GLU A 69 13.84 13.14 2.69
CA GLU A 69 13.12 11.88 2.49
C GLU A 69 11.71 12.16 1.94
N LYS A 70 11.23 11.31 1.05
CA LYS A 70 9.93 11.47 0.40
C LYS A 70 8.99 10.36 0.81
N ALA A 71 7.68 10.61 0.75
CA ALA A 71 6.66 9.62 1.03
C ALA A 71 6.85 8.90 2.39
N VAL A 72 7.11 9.70 3.43
CA VAL A 72 7.19 9.24 4.82
C VAL A 72 5.77 9.12 5.38
N PRO A 73 5.39 8.00 6.01
CA PRO A 73 4.04 7.82 6.54
C PRO A 73 3.76 8.78 7.72
N VAL A 74 2.65 9.52 7.64
CA VAL A 74 2.22 10.48 8.66
C VAL A 74 1.78 9.76 9.92
N ARG A 75 2.19 10.29 11.09
CA ARG A 75 1.73 9.83 12.40
C ARG A 75 0.89 10.90 13.11
N PRO A 76 -0.17 10.52 13.86
CA PRO A 76 -0.71 9.17 13.99
C PRO A 76 -1.37 8.69 12.68
N ILE A 77 -1.43 7.36 12.49
CA ILE A 77 -2.04 6.77 11.30
C ILE A 77 -3.55 6.99 11.35
N SER A 78 -4.09 7.67 10.35
CA SER A 78 -5.53 7.97 10.22
C SER A 78 -6.38 6.70 10.14
N GLY A 79 -5.88 5.70 9.41
CA GLY A 79 -6.55 4.42 9.20
C GLY A 79 -7.85 4.54 8.40
N ILE A 80 -8.60 3.45 8.39
CA ILE A 80 -9.93 3.37 7.79
C ILE A 80 -10.92 3.18 8.94
N LYS A 81 -12.06 3.90 8.89
CA LYS A 81 -13.13 3.70 9.89
C LYS A 81 -13.58 2.24 9.86
N GLU A 82 -13.78 1.65 11.03
CA GLU A 82 -14.14 0.23 11.17
C GLU A 82 -15.40 -0.13 10.35
N SER A 83 -16.40 0.76 10.35
CA SER A 83 -17.63 0.61 9.55
C SER A 83 -17.44 0.64 8.03
N LEU A 84 -16.25 1.03 7.55
CA LEU A 84 -15.90 1.13 6.13
C LEU A 84 -14.87 0.08 5.70
N ILE A 85 -14.41 -0.80 6.59
CA ILE A 85 -13.39 -1.80 6.26
C ILE A 85 -13.88 -2.71 5.13
N GLU A 86 -15.06 -3.31 5.29
CA GLU A 86 -15.62 -4.24 4.31
C GLU A 86 -15.91 -3.56 2.96
N SER A 87 -16.48 -2.36 2.97
CA SER A 87 -16.78 -1.62 1.75
C SER A 87 -15.51 -1.19 1.01
N THR A 88 -14.45 -0.85 1.76
CA THR A 88 -13.13 -0.56 1.20
C THR A 88 -12.50 -1.80 0.59
N GLU A 89 -12.51 -2.93 1.29
CA GLU A 89 -12.00 -4.20 0.79
C GLU A 89 -12.69 -4.61 -0.51
N ASN A 90 -14.02 -4.52 -0.55
CA ASN A 90 -14.81 -4.82 -1.74
C ASN A 90 -14.47 -3.88 -2.91
N THR A 91 -14.27 -2.59 -2.63
CA THR A 91 -13.85 -1.61 -3.64
C THR A 91 -12.49 -1.96 -4.24
N ILE A 92 -11.51 -2.31 -3.40
CA ILE A 92 -10.16 -2.70 -3.83
C ILE A 92 -10.21 -4.01 -4.63
N LYS A 93 -10.94 -5.02 -4.18
CA LYS A 93 -11.12 -6.28 -4.91
C LYS A 93 -11.73 -6.06 -6.30
N ALA A 94 -12.80 -5.27 -6.38
CA ALA A 94 -13.46 -4.95 -7.64
C ALA A 94 -12.52 -4.18 -8.58
N LEU A 95 -11.68 -3.29 -8.02
CA LEU A 95 -10.70 -2.54 -8.78
C LEU A 95 -9.64 -3.46 -9.37
N LEU A 96 -9.00 -4.30 -8.55
CA LEU A 96 -7.94 -5.22 -8.96
C LEU A 96 -8.41 -6.30 -9.95
N ALA A 97 -9.70 -6.65 -9.94
CA ALA A 97 -10.29 -7.59 -10.92
C ALA A 97 -10.18 -7.10 -12.38
N ASN A 98 -9.87 -5.83 -12.62
CA ASN A 98 -9.64 -5.29 -13.97
C ASN A 98 -8.22 -5.53 -14.49
N ILE A 99 -7.29 -5.98 -13.64
CA ILE A 99 -5.91 -6.26 -14.03
C ILE A 99 -5.87 -7.65 -14.68
N HIS A 100 -5.55 -7.67 -15.97
CA HIS A 100 -5.42 -8.89 -16.76
C HIS A 100 -3.96 -9.04 -17.19
N PRO A 101 -3.18 -9.91 -16.52
CA PRO A 101 -1.81 -10.20 -16.92
C PRO A 101 -1.79 -10.72 -18.36
N ARG A 102 -0.91 -10.17 -19.20
CA ARG A 102 -0.56 -10.81 -20.47
C ARG A 102 0.51 -11.85 -20.16
N ILE A 103 0.08 -13.11 -20.09
CA ILE A 103 0.94 -14.28 -19.98
C ILE A 103 1.57 -14.57 -21.33
#